data_AF-A0A8H6Y623-F1
#
_entry.id   AF-A0A8H6Y623-F1
#
_cell.length_a   1.000
_cell.length_b   1.000
_cell.length_c   1.000
_cell.angle_alpha   90.00
_cell.angle_beta   90.00
_cell.angle_gamma   90.00
#
_symmetry.space_group_name_H-M   'P 1'
#
loop_
_entity.id
_entity.type
_entity.pdbx_description
1 polymer ?
#
loop_
_entity_poly.entity_id
_entity_poly.type
_entity_poly.pdbx_seq_one_letter_code
_entity_poly.pdbx_strand_id
1 'polypeptide(L)'
;MSLTCCSPTINMAKAIATAAIAEPSVKHMVITSTFAAVVNPKDMPNPGYKYTGKDWNSATYEMAKAIPNPNFVYCAAKVLAERAIWDAPGRKFRVTSICPPMVYGPPSQDVKAIPALNTSSKAIWNLINGKSSDPVPKSGIVSGVDVRDVGYLHVRAVETSGSATEDRRLLAIGFHRFHQQHVASLLKSFAGHPDKVARIKNGGAEGDPIYPHYDVDTTEAEAILGRPWIDADTCIRDTATRLWEIEAATKM
;
A
#
# COMPACT_ATOMS: atom_id res chain seq x y z
N MET A 1 21.70 -13.51 8.28
CA MET A 1 20.24 -13.24 8.37
C MET A 1 19.63 -13.59 7.02
N SER A 2 18.67 -14.51 6.95
CA SER A 2 18.32 -15.18 5.69
C SER A 2 17.55 -14.29 4.72
N LEU A 3 17.94 -14.31 3.44
CA LEU A 3 17.23 -13.73 2.29
C LEU A 3 15.91 -14.47 1.97
N THR A 4 15.27 -15.07 2.98
CA THR A 4 14.17 -16.02 2.84
C THR A 4 12.95 -15.44 2.15
N CYS A 5 12.73 -14.13 2.17
CA CYS A 5 11.65 -13.49 1.40
C CYS A 5 12.08 -12.97 0.03
N CYS A 6 13.37 -12.69 -0.20
CA CYS A 6 13.83 -12.03 -1.41
C CYS A 6 13.84 -13.00 -2.61
N SER A 7 14.53 -14.13 -2.48
CA SER A 7 14.67 -15.09 -3.58
C SER A 7 13.34 -15.72 -4.02
N PRO A 8 12.43 -16.16 -3.11
CA PRO A 8 11.14 -16.70 -3.54
C PRO A 8 10.28 -15.69 -4.29
N THR A 9 10.28 -14.41 -3.87
CA THR A 9 9.51 -13.35 -4.52
C THR A 9 10.00 -13.11 -5.96
N ILE A 10 11.32 -13.02 -6.14
CA ILE A 10 11.93 -12.83 -7.47
C ILE A 10 11.67 -14.04 -8.37
N ASN A 11 11.83 -15.25 -7.83
CA ASN A 11 11.65 -16.48 -8.59
C ASN A 11 10.18 -16.67 -9.02
N MET A 12 9.22 -16.31 -8.16
CA MET A 12 7.80 -16.33 -8.51
C MET A 12 7.50 -15.36 -9.65
N ALA A 13 8.03 -14.15 -9.60
CA ALA A 13 7.86 -13.16 -10.66
C ALA A 13 8.44 -13.63 -12.01
N LYS A 14 9.65 -14.21 -11.98
CA LYS A 14 10.27 -14.83 -13.17
C LYS A 14 9.44 -15.98 -13.72
N ALA A 15 8.89 -16.83 -12.87
CA ALA A 15 8.05 -17.95 -13.28
C ALA A 15 6.77 -17.48 -13.97
N ILE A 16 6.09 -16.48 -13.41
CA ILE A 16 4.88 -15.88 -14.01
C ILE A 16 5.20 -15.23 -15.35
N ALA A 17 6.29 -14.46 -15.44
CA ALA A 17 6.71 -13.85 -16.70
C ALA A 17 7.02 -14.91 -17.77
N THR A 18 7.72 -15.98 -17.40
CA THR A 18 8.04 -17.10 -18.30
C THR A 18 6.77 -17.79 -18.80
N ALA A 19 5.81 -18.07 -17.92
CA ALA A 19 4.54 -18.69 -18.28
C ALA A 19 3.73 -17.78 -19.24
N ALA A 20 3.69 -16.47 -18.97
CA ALA A 20 3.00 -15.52 -19.83
C ALA A 20 3.69 -15.31 -21.19
N ILE A 21 5.02 -15.41 -21.27
CA ILE A 21 5.75 -15.40 -22.54
C ILE A 21 5.39 -16.63 -23.39
N ALA A 22 5.23 -17.79 -22.74
CA ALA A 22 4.90 -19.04 -23.39
C ALA A 22 3.45 -19.13 -23.88
N GLU A 23 2.56 -18.24 -23.43
CA GLU A 23 1.14 -18.20 -23.80
C GLU A 23 0.84 -16.97 -24.69
N PRO A 24 0.79 -17.12 -26.03
CA PRO A 24 0.54 -16.01 -26.95
C PRO A 24 -0.80 -15.31 -26.75
N SER A 25 -1.79 -15.95 -26.10
CA SER A 25 -3.07 -15.31 -25.81
C SER A 25 -2.98 -14.24 -24.73
N VAL A 26 -1.92 -14.22 -23.91
CA VAL A 26 -1.70 -13.17 -22.91
C VAL A 26 -1.22 -11.89 -23.60
N LYS A 27 -2.08 -10.87 -23.62
CA LYS A 27 -1.79 -9.57 -24.25
C LYS A 27 -1.36 -8.49 -23.26
N HIS A 28 -1.88 -8.55 -22.05
CA HIS A 28 -1.66 -7.54 -21.02
C HIS A 28 -1.63 -8.19 -19.64
N MET A 29 -0.61 -7.85 -18.85
CA MET A 29 -0.42 -8.29 -17.48
C MET A 29 -0.48 -7.09 -16.55
N VAL A 30 -1.47 -7.06 -15.66
CA VAL A 30 -1.53 -6.09 -14.56
C VAL A 30 -0.97 -6.74 -13.31
N ILE A 31 0.03 -6.10 -12.71
CA ILE A 31 0.72 -6.63 -11.52
C ILE A 31 0.55 -5.70 -10.33
N THR A 32 0.32 -6.30 -9.16
CA THR A 32 0.37 -5.58 -7.89
C THR A 32 1.83 -5.44 -7.46
N SER A 33 2.40 -4.26 -7.71
CA SER A 33 3.67 -3.84 -7.13
C SER A 33 3.41 -3.11 -5.79
N THR A 34 4.21 -2.11 -5.46
CA THR A 34 4.09 -1.30 -4.25
C THR A 34 4.85 0.00 -4.43
N PHE A 35 4.41 1.04 -3.72
CA PHE A 35 5.16 2.29 -3.62
C PHE A 35 6.57 2.09 -3.02
N ALA A 36 6.81 1.01 -2.28
CA ALA A 36 8.15 0.63 -1.83
C ALA A 36 9.12 0.27 -2.98
N ALA A 37 8.62 -0.05 -4.18
CA ALA A 37 9.44 -0.22 -5.39
C ALA A 37 9.70 1.11 -6.13
N VAL A 38 9.13 2.21 -5.64
CA VAL A 38 9.27 3.57 -6.18
C VAL A 38 10.20 4.40 -5.28
N VAL A 39 9.94 4.42 -3.97
CA VAL A 39 10.70 5.25 -3.03
C VAL A 39 11.94 4.57 -2.49
N ASN A 40 12.98 5.36 -2.24
CA ASN A 40 14.15 4.93 -1.50
C ASN A 40 13.99 5.29 -0.02
N PRO A 41 14.00 4.33 0.92
CA PRO A 41 13.84 4.62 2.35
C PRO A 41 14.86 5.63 2.90
N LYS A 42 16.07 5.70 2.33
CA LYS A 42 17.13 6.64 2.70
C LYS A 42 16.84 8.10 2.35
N ASP A 43 15.96 8.35 1.39
CA ASP A 43 15.66 9.70 0.90
C ASP A 43 14.44 10.29 1.63
N MET A 44 13.71 9.48 2.41
CA MET A 44 12.48 9.88 3.11
C MET A 44 12.79 10.81 4.30
N PRO A 45 11.95 11.85 4.56
CA PRO A 45 10.64 12.09 3.97
C PRO A 45 10.64 12.89 2.65
N ASN A 46 11.81 13.19 2.08
CA ASN A 46 12.03 13.86 0.77
C ASN A 46 11.13 15.08 0.45
N PRO A 47 11.04 16.09 1.33
CA PRO A 47 10.19 17.25 1.09
C PRO A 47 10.62 18.02 -0.18
N GLY A 48 9.64 18.40 -1.00
CA GLY A 48 9.86 19.12 -2.26
C GLY A 48 10.11 18.21 -3.47
N TYR A 49 10.25 16.90 -3.28
CA TYR A 49 10.34 15.94 -4.38
C TYR A 49 8.96 15.38 -4.72
N LYS A 50 8.64 15.28 -6.01
CA LYS A 50 7.40 14.69 -6.52
C LYS A 50 7.68 13.35 -7.18
N TYR A 51 7.27 12.26 -6.55
CA TYR A 51 7.41 10.91 -7.11
C TYR A 51 6.40 10.66 -8.22
N THR A 52 6.81 9.90 -9.23
CA THR A 52 6.02 9.50 -10.39
C THR A 52 6.20 7.99 -10.65
N GLY A 53 5.43 7.44 -11.59
CA GLY A 53 5.62 6.06 -12.05
C GLY A 53 7.01 5.77 -12.65
N LYS A 54 7.78 6.80 -13.00
CA LYS A 54 9.12 6.68 -13.58
C LYS A 54 10.20 6.39 -12.53
N ASP A 55 9.91 6.65 -11.25
CA ASP A 55 10.90 6.55 -10.19
C ASP A 55 11.05 5.12 -9.68
N TRP A 56 12.29 4.67 -9.53
CA TRP A 56 12.61 3.32 -9.07
C TRP A 56 13.40 3.35 -7.77
N ASN A 57 13.03 2.46 -6.85
CA ASN A 57 13.87 2.18 -5.70
C ASN A 57 15.21 1.58 -6.19
N SER A 58 16.30 2.12 -5.68
CA SER A 58 17.68 1.75 -6.01
C SER A 58 18.18 0.49 -5.29
N ALA A 59 17.35 -0.15 -4.47
CA ALA A 59 17.70 -1.34 -3.72
C ALA A 59 18.10 -2.50 -4.66
N THR A 60 19.25 -3.11 -4.37
CA THR A 60 19.77 -4.26 -5.11
C THR A 60 19.77 -5.51 -4.23
N TYR A 61 19.94 -6.68 -4.86
CA TYR A 61 20.06 -7.94 -4.14
C TYR A 61 21.27 -7.95 -3.20
N GLU A 62 22.41 -7.41 -3.64
CA GLU A 62 23.61 -7.34 -2.81
C GLU A 62 23.45 -6.38 -1.62
N MET A 63 22.77 -5.24 -1.82
CA MET A 63 22.42 -4.37 -0.72
C MET A 63 21.50 -5.09 0.29
N ALA A 64 20.52 -5.87 -0.17
CA ALA A 64 19.61 -6.60 0.70
C ALA A 64 20.32 -7.72 1.48
N LYS A 65 21.37 -8.30 0.89
CA LYS A 65 22.23 -9.28 1.56
C LYS A 65 23.13 -8.64 2.62
N ALA A 66 23.64 -7.44 2.35
CA ALA A 66 24.54 -6.72 3.23
C ALA A 66 23.83 -5.97 4.36
N ILE A 67 22.60 -5.50 4.14
CA ILE A 67 21.82 -4.68 5.08
C ILE A 67 20.72 -5.56 5.69
N PRO A 68 20.89 -6.10 6.92
CA PRO A 68 19.93 -7.00 7.55
C PRO A 68 18.71 -6.25 8.13
N ASN A 69 18.17 -5.28 7.40
CA ASN A 69 16.96 -4.55 7.76
C ASN A 69 15.75 -5.19 7.06
N PRO A 70 14.77 -5.76 7.79
CA PRO A 70 13.63 -6.44 7.18
C PRO A 70 12.82 -5.58 6.21
N ASN A 71 12.65 -4.29 6.49
CA ASN A 71 11.94 -3.36 5.61
C ASN A 71 12.72 -3.14 4.32
N PHE A 72 14.05 -2.96 4.42
CA PHE A 72 14.90 -2.83 3.25
C PHE A 72 14.90 -4.10 2.38
N VAL A 73 15.01 -5.28 3.01
CA VAL A 73 14.95 -6.56 2.31
C VAL A 73 13.59 -6.74 1.61
N TYR A 74 12.49 -6.34 2.25
CA TYR A 74 11.17 -6.32 1.63
C TYR A 74 11.13 -5.39 0.40
N CYS A 75 11.60 -4.15 0.52
CA CYS A 75 11.64 -3.21 -0.61
C CYS A 75 12.48 -3.76 -1.77
N ALA A 76 13.66 -4.32 -1.48
CA ALA A 76 14.54 -4.96 -2.45
C ALA A 76 13.84 -6.13 -3.15
N ALA A 77 13.17 -7.01 -2.41
CA ALA A 77 12.42 -8.12 -2.97
C ALA A 77 11.34 -7.65 -3.95
N LYS A 78 10.61 -6.57 -3.59
CA LYS A 78 9.53 -6.02 -4.41
C LYS A 78 10.04 -5.35 -5.69
N VAL A 79 11.10 -4.54 -5.60
CA VAL A 79 11.66 -3.87 -6.78
C VAL A 79 12.28 -4.88 -7.76
N LEU A 80 12.98 -5.89 -7.25
CA LEU A 80 13.62 -6.91 -8.08
C LEU A 80 12.59 -7.85 -8.73
N ALA A 81 11.50 -8.16 -8.02
CA ALA A 81 10.40 -8.94 -8.58
C ALA A 81 9.66 -8.17 -9.68
N GLU A 82 9.39 -6.88 -9.48
CA GLU A 82 8.79 -6.04 -10.51
C GLU A 82 9.70 -5.98 -11.75
N ARG A 83 10.99 -5.69 -11.58
CA ARG A 83 11.95 -5.66 -12.69
C ARG A 83 12.05 -7.01 -13.42
N ALA A 84 11.98 -8.12 -12.72
CA ALA A 84 12.02 -9.45 -13.35
C ALA A 84 10.88 -9.67 -14.36
N ILE A 85 9.74 -9.00 -14.20
CA ILE A 85 8.62 -9.04 -15.15
C ILE A 85 8.81 -8.01 -16.27
N TRP A 86 9.18 -6.78 -15.91
CA TRP A 86 9.35 -5.68 -16.86
C TRP A 86 10.48 -5.95 -17.87
N ASP A 87 11.60 -6.48 -17.38
CA ASP A 87 12.83 -6.73 -18.13
C ASP A 87 12.89 -8.18 -18.68
N ALA A 88 11.77 -8.92 -18.62
CA ALA A 88 11.73 -10.32 -19.06
C ALA A 88 12.04 -10.42 -20.58
N PRO A 89 13.08 -11.16 -20.99
CA PRO A 89 13.45 -11.27 -22.39
C PRO A 89 12.37 -12.01 -23.19
N GLY A 90 12.06 -11.53 -24.39
CA GLY A 90 11.04 -12.13 -25.25
C GLY A 90 9.59 -11.82 -24.86
N ARG A 91 9.37 -10.90 -23.90
CA ARG A 91 8.05 -10.40 -23.53
C ARG A 91 7.32 -9.80 -24.73
N LYS A 92 6.13 -10.32 -25.03
CA LYS A 92 5.20 -9.80 -26.06
C LYS A 92 3.94 -9.15 -25.48
N PHE A 93 3.62 -9.44 -24.21
CA PHE A 93 2.52 -8.81 -23.48
C PHE A 93 2.93 -7.45 -22.92
N ARG A 94 1.97 -6.56 -22.73
CA ARG A 94 2.14 -5.27 -22.04
C ARG A 94 2.11 -5.47 -20.53
N VAL A 95 2.74 -4.57 -19.78
CA VAL A 95 2.71 -4.61 -18.31
C VAL A 95 2.14 -3.33 -17.74
N THR A 96 1.26 -3.42 -16.75
CA THR A 96 0.91 -2.29 -15.90
C THR A 96 1.17 -2.64 -14.45
N SER A 97 2.05 -1.90 -13.79
CA SER A 97 2.21 -2.03 -12.34
C SER A 97 1.28 -1.08 -11.63
N ILE A 98 0.55 -1.59 -10.63
CA ILE A 98 -0.14 -0.76 -9.66
C ILE A 98 0.74 -0.71 -8.41
N CYS A 99 1.15 0.50 -8.02
CA CYS A 99 2.10 0.76 -6.94
C CYS A 99 1.37 1.39 -5.74
N PRO A 100 0.61 0.61 -4.94
CA PRO A 100 -0.07 1.15 -3.76
C PRO A 100 0.91 1.40 -2.60
N PRO A 101 0.60 2.38 -1.72
CA PRO A 101 1.32 2.62 -0.48
C PRO A 101 0.71 1.72 0.63
N MET A 102 0.35 2.29 1.79
CA MET A 102 -0.48 1.58 2.77
C MET A 102 -1.90 1.39 2.21
N VAL A 103 -2.35 0.15 2.14
CA VAL A 103 -3.69 -0.19 1.66
C VAL A 103 -4.61 -0.36 2.85
N TYR A 104 -5.44 0.65 3.10
CA TYR A 104 -6.48 0.65 4.12
C TYR A 104 -7.83 0.27 3.49
N GLY A 105 -8.93 0.42 4.22
CA GLY A 105 -10.27 0.06 3.80
C GLY A 105 -10.75 -1.24 4.48
N PRO A 106 -12.05 -1.54 4.39
CA PRO A 106 -12.65 -2.70 5.03
C PRO A 106 -12.11 -4.00 4.40
N PRO A 107 -11.46 -4.90 5.17
CA PRO A 107 -10.99 -6.17 4.63
C PRO A 107 -12.15 -7.03 4.12
N SER A 108 -12.13 -7.35 2.82
CA SER A 108 -13.08 -8.28 2.19
C SER A 108 -12.68 -9.75 2.34
N GLN A 109 -11.39 -10.01 2.53
CA GLN A 109 -10.87 -11.35 2.81
C GLN A 109 -11.40 -11.90 4.13
N ASP A 110 -11.55 -13.22 4.21
CA ASP A 110 -11.92 -13.90 5.45
C ASP A 110 -10.76 -13.81 6.46
N VAL A 111 -10.84 -12.80 7.34
CA VAL A 111 -9.90 -12.63 8.45
C VAL A 111 -10.37 -13.51 9.60
N LYS A 112 -9.84 -14.74 9.64
CA LYS A 112 -10.18 -15.74 10.66
C LYS A 112 -9.96 -15.27 12.10
N ALA A 113 -9.02 -14.34 12.32
CA ALA A 113 -8.75 -13.75 13.62
C ALA A 113 -7.92 -12.46 13.50
N ILE A 114 -8.03 -11.58 14.49
CA ILE A 114 -7.22 -10.33 14.61
C ILE A 114 -5.71 -10.54 14.43
N PRO A 115 -5.07 -11.61 14.95
CA PRO A 115 -3.64 -11.84 14.72
C PRO A 115 -3.26 -12.07 13.26
N ALA A 116 -4.21 -12.47 12.41
CA ALA A 116 -4.00 -12.72 10.98
C ALA A 116 -4.16 -11.48 10.10
N LEU A 117 -4.39 -10.29 10.70
CA LEU A 117 -4.47 -9.04 9.95
C LEU A 117 -3.16 -8.75 9.19
N ASN A 118 -3.30 -8.23 7.97
CA ASN A 118 -2.17 -7.72 7.21
C ASN A 118 -1.57 -6.47 7.90
N THR A 119 -0.39 -6.04 7.47
CA THR A 119 0.34 -4.91 8.07
C THR A 119 -0.49 -3.62 8.11
N SER A 120 -1.19 -3.27 7.04
CA SER A 120 -1.94 -2.01 6.93
C SER A 120 -3.21 -2.00 7.80
N SER A 121 -3.96 -3.10 7.82
CA SER A 121 -5.10 -3.26 8.73
C SER A 121 -4.64 -3.30 10.19
N LYS A 122 -3.49 -3.93 10.48
CA LYS A 122 -2.89 -3.95 11.82
C LYS A 122 -2.47 -2.55 12.28
N ALA A 123 -2.03 -1.68 11.38
CA ALA A 123 -1.72 -0.29 11.70
C ALA A 123 -2.96 0.44 12.26
N ILE A 124 -4.13 0.29 11.61
CA ILE A 124 -5.39 0.86 12.11
C ILE A 124 -5.86 0.16 13.37
N TRP A 125 -5.77 -1.18 13.42
CA TRP A 125 -6.12 -1.95 14.62
C TRP A 125 -5.38 -1.45 15.87
N ASN A 126 -4.08 -1.16 15.74
CA ASN A 126 -3.26 -0.66 16.84
C ASN A 126 -3.69 0.73 17.35
N LEU A 127 -4.47 1.48 16.57
CA LEU A 127 -5.02 2.78 16.99
C LEU A 127 -6.37 2.63 17.71
N ILE A 128 -7.12 1.53 17.47
CA ILE A 128 -8.53 1.38 17.90
C ILE A 128 -8.75 0.23 18.91
N ASN A 129 -7.71 -0.53 19.24
CA ASN A 129 -7.85 -1.72 20.07
C ASN A 129 -7.84 -1.45 21.58
N GLY A 130 -7.67 -0.20 22.02
CA GLY A 130 -7.58 0.20 23.43
C GLY A 130 -6.20 0.01 24.07
N LYS A 131 -5.23 -0.54 23.34
CA LYS A 131 -3.89 -0.89 23.83
C LYS A 131 -2.76 -0.03 23.22
N SER A 132 -3.10 1.01 22.46
CA SER A 132 -2.11 1.97 21.97
C SER A 132 -1.47 2.74 23.12
N SER A 133 -0.29 3.33 22.88
CA SER A 133 0.26 4.36 23.75
C SER A 133 -0.61 5.61 23.72
N ASP A 134 -0.44 6.48 24.71
CA ASP A 134 -1.16 7.75 24.83
C ASP A 134 -0.12 8.87 25.07
N PRO A 135 0.24 9.67 24.04
CA PRO A 135 -0.32 9.70 22.69
C PRO A 135 0.07 8.47 21.83
N VAL A 136 -0.67 8.23 20.74
CA VAL A 136 -0.37 7.16 19.79
C VAL A 136 1.02 7.33 19.15
N PRO A 137 1.69 6.25 18.71
CA PRO A 137 3.01 6.36 18.12
C PRO A 137 3.00 7.15 16.81
N LYS A 138 4.01 8.00 16.61
CA LYS A 138 4.22 8.69 15.33
C LYS A 138 4.51 7.68 14.22
N SER A 139 3.95 7.90 13.03
CA SER A 139 4.26 7.11 11.82
C SER A 139 5.11 7.92 10.85
N GLY A 140 6.10 7.26 10.24
CA GLY A 140 6.86 7.80 9.10
C GLY A 140 6.23 7.49 7.73
N ILE A 141 5.17 6.69 7.69
CA ILE A 141 4.44 6.34 6.46
C ILE A 141 3.15 7.15 6.43
N VAL A 142 3.03 8.00 5.41
CA VAL A 142 1.92 8.96 5.26
C VAL A 142 0.98 8.61 4.12
N SER A 143 1.48 7.97 3.06
CA SER A 143 0.67 7.68 1.88
C SER A 143 -0.27 6.50 2.15
N GLY A 144 -1.54 6.69 1.82
CA GLY A 144 -2.58 5.68 1.96
C GLY A 144 -3.49 5.63 0.73
N VAL A 145 -4.18 4.50 0.58
CA VAL A 145 -5.22 4.29 -0.44
C VAL A 145 -6.26 3.31 0.10
N ASP A 146 -7.50 3.43 -0.35
CA ASP A 146 -8.55 2.45 -0.04
C ASP A 146 -8.41 1.19 -0.91
N VAL A 147 -8.54 0.01 -0.30
CA VAL A 147 -8.46 -1.31 -0.97
C VAL A 147 -9.49 -1.46 -2.09
N ARG A 148 -10.66 -0.82 -1.96
CA ARG A 148 -11.71 -0.84 -2.99
C ARG A 148 -11.27 -0.09 -4.24
N ASP A 149 -10.54 1.01 -4.08
CA ASP A 149 -9.97 1.74 -5.21
C ASP A 149 -8.83 0.96 -5.85
N VAL A 150 -7.97 0.32 -5.06
CA VAL A 150 -6.91 -0.55 -5.59
C VAL A 150 -7.52 -1.69 -6.41
N GLY A 151 -8.55 -2.37 -5.88
CA GLY A 151 -9.25 -3.45 -6.59
C GLY A 151 -9.89 -2.97 -7.89
N TYR A 152 -10.60 -1.84 -7.84
CA TYR A 152 -11.21 -1.25 -9.03
C TYR A 152 -10.16 -0.85 -10.08
N LEU A 153 -9.06 -0.24 -9.66
CA LEU A 153 -7.96 0.17 -10.54
C LEU A 153 -7.31 -1.03 -11.25
N HIS A 154 -7.20 -2.19 -10.59
CA HIS A 154 -6.72 -3.42 -11.25
C HIS A 154 -7.65 -3.85 -12.39
N VAL A 155 -8.96 -3.85 -12.16
CA VAL A 155 -9.95 -4.19 -13.19
C VAL A 155 -9.90 -3.20 -14.35
N ARG A 156 -9.93 -1.89 -14.03
CA ARG A 156 -9.88 -0.82 -15.03
C ARG A 156 -8.60 -0.83 -15.85
N ALA A 157 -7.46 -1.16 -15.25
CA ALA A 157 -6.20 -1.28 -15.96
C ALA A 157 -6.27 -2.36 -17.05
N VAL A 158 -6.88 -3.52 -16.75
CA VAL A 158 -7.09 -4.60 -17.74
C VAL A 158 -8.08 -4.17 -18.82
N GLU A 159 -9.20 -3.55 -18.46
CA GLU A 159 -10.25 -3.16 -19.41
C GLU A 159 -9.82 -2.05 -20.39
N THR A 160 -8.88 -1.19 -19.97
CA THR A 160 -8.43 -0.02 -20.74
C THR A 160 -7.22 -0.35 -21.64
N SER A 161 -7.00 -1.63 -21.97
CA SER A 161 -5.93 -2.05 -22.90
C SER A 161 -6.11 -1.36 -24.26
N GLY A 162 -5.07 -0.69 -24.78
CA GLY A 162 -5.15 0.00 -26.09
C GLY A 162 -4.33 1.29 -26.29
N SER A 163 -3.72 1.91 -25.26
CA SER A 163 -2.60 2.89 -25.39
C SER A 163 -2.31 3.68 -24.11
N ALA A 164 -3.29 3.87 -23.22
CA ALA A 164 -3.14 4.78 -22.07
C ALA A 164 -2.46 4.15 -20.84
N THR A 165 -2.54 2.82 -20.67
CA THR A 165 -2.10 2.13 -19.44
C THR A 165 -0.95 1.15 -19.67
N GLU A 166 -0.60 0.90 -20.93
CA GLU A 166 0.37 -0.11 -21.34
C GLU A 166 1.80 0.33 -21.05
N ASP A 167 2.58 -0.57 -20.46
CA ASP A 167 3.96 -0.31 -20.01
C ASP A 167 4.01 0.97 -19.15
N ARG A 168 3.12 1.00 -18.13
CA ARG A 168 3.03 2.06 -17.12
C ARG A 168 3.12 1.53 -15.70
N ARG A 169 3.61 2.38 -14.79
CA ARG A 169 3.57 2.17 -13.35
C ARG A 169 2.68 3.25 -12.75
N LEU A 170 1.60 2.85 -12.13
CA LEU A 170 0.55 3.73 -11.62
C LEU A 170 0.72 3.88 -10.12
N LEU A 171 0.97 5.10 -9.66
CA LEU A 171 0.97 5.39 -8.22
C LEU A 171 -0.48 5.41 -7.74
N ALA A 172 -0.88 4.38 -6.99
CA ALA A 172 -2.23 4.24 -6.47
C ALA A 172 -2.30 4.83 -5.05
N ILE A 173 -2.21 6.15 -4.95
CA ILE A 173 -2.15 6.88 -3.68
C ILE A 173 -3.35 7.82 -3.62
N GLY A 174 -4.25 7.59 -2.66
CA GLY A 174 -5.48 8.38 -2.53
C GLY A 174 -5.38 9.54 -1.56
N PHE A 175 -4.45 9.48 -0.59
CA PHE A 175 -4.27 10.52 0.42
C PHE A 175 -2.94 10.43 1.15
N HIS A 176 -2.57 11.54 1.82
CA HIS A 176 -1.45 11.61 2.77
C HIS A 176 -1.99 11.91 4.18
N ARG A 177 -1.81 10.98 5.11
CA ARG A 177 -2.24 11.11 6.51
C ARG A 177 -1.25 10.46 7.46
N PHE A 178 -0.92 11.16 8.52
CA PHE A 178 -0.22 10.60 9.66
C PHE A 178 -1.19 9.97 10.67
N HIS A 179 -0.67 9.18 11.61
CA HIS A 179 -1.46 8.52 12.66
C HIS A 179 -2.33 9.49 13.47
N GLN A 180 -1.84 10.68 13.83
CA GLN A 180 -2.62 11.66 14.56
C GLN A 180 -3.86 12.13 13.79
N GLN A 181 -3.76 12.21 12.45
CA GLN A 181 -4.88 12.59 11.60
C GLN A 181 -5.87 11.44 11.44
N HIS A 182 -5.40 10.19 11.41
CA HIS A 182 -6.28 9.02 11.49
C HIS A 182 -7.06 8.99 12.81
N VAL A 183 -6.39 9.23 13.94
CA VAL A 183 -7.04 9.33 15.26
C VAL A 183 -8.11 10.41 15.28
N ALA A 184 -7.82 11.62 14.79
CA ALA A 184 -8.81 12.69 14.70
C ALA A 184 -10.04 12.29 13.86
N SER A 185 -9.82 11.62 12.73
CA SER A 185 -10.89 11.12 11.86
C SER A 185 -11.75 10.07 12.55
N LEU A 186 -11.12 9.16 13.31
CA LEU A 186 -11.80 8.11 14.07
C LEU A 186 -12.63 8.70 15.22
N LEU A 187 -12.05 9.61 16.03
CA LEU A 187 -12.76 10.26 17.14
C LEU A 187 -13.98 11.03 16.64
N LYS A 188 -13.84 11.77 15.52
CA LYS A 188 -14.96 12.45 14.86
C LYS A 188 -16.02 11.47 14.36
N SER A 189 -15.61 10.40 13.67
CA SER A 189 -16.54 9.44 13.06
C SER A 189 -17.33 8.63 14.09
N PHE A 190 -16.76 8.41 15.27
CA PHE A 190 -17.37 7.59 16.32
C PHE A 190 -17.80 8.40 17.55
N ALA A 191 -17.93 9.72 17.46
CA ALA A 191 -18.30 10.58 18.59
C ALA A 191 -19.61 10.14 19.30
N GLY A 192 -20.54 9.52 18.58
CA GLY A 192 -21.78 8.95 19.12
C GLY A 192 -21.66 7.54 19.73
N HIS A 193 -20.45 6.96 19.81
CA HIS A 193 -20.17 5.62 20.31
C HIS A 193 -19.12 5.68 21.43
N PRO A 194 -19.53 5.97 22.68
CA PRO A 194 -18.60 6.15 23.80
C PRO A 194 -17.70 4.95 24.06
N ASP A 195 -18.22 3.74 23.86
CA ASP A 195 -17.50 2.46 23.99
C ASP A 195 -16.34 2.34 22.97
N LYS A 196 -16.54 2.82 21.74
CA LYS A 196 -15.51 2.85 20.69
C LYS A 196 -14.50 3.97 20.95
N VAL A 197 -14.98 5.16 21.31
CA VAL A 197 -14.13 6.33 21.60
C VAL A 197 -13.20 6.03 22.77
N ALA A 198 -13.67 5.36 23.82
CA ALA A 198 -12.84 4.97 24.97
C ALA A 198 -11.64 4.07 24.60
N ARG A 199 -11.66 3.42 23.44
CA ARG A 199 -10.58 2.56 22.93
C ARG A 199 -9.58 3.29 22.03
N ILE A 200 -9.85 4.53 21.64
CA ILE A 200 -8.99 5.35 20.79
C ILE A 200 -8.21 6.32 21.69
N LYS A 201 -6.88 6.26 21.64
CA LYS A 201 -5.99 7.15 22.43
C LYS A 201 -5.80 8.51 21.77
N ASN A 202 -5.23 9.49 22.48
CA ASN A 202 -4.97 10.82 21.91
C ASN A 202 -3.95 10.73 20.77
N GLY A 203 -4.16 11.57 19.74
CA GLY A 203 -3.34 11.59 18.52
C GLY A 203 -1.96 12.25 18.68
N GLY A 204 -1.68 12.89 19.81
CA GLY A 204 -0.65 13.92 19.96
C GLY A 204 -1.26 15.28 20.29
N ALA A 205 -0.43 16.31 20.36
CA ALA A 205 -0.89 17.66 20.65
C ALA A 205 -1.70 18.23 19.47
N GLU A 206 -2.76 18.98 19.77
CA GLU A 206 -3.50 19.72 18.75
C GLU A 206 -2.56 20.74 18.10
N GLY A 207 -2.40 20.67 16.76
CA GLY A 207 -1.45 21.50 16.03
C GLY A 207 -0.04 20.93 15.88
N ASP A 208 0.20 19.66 16.26
CA ASP A 208 1.45 18.97 15.91
C ASP A 208 1.72 19.14 14.41
N PRO A 209 2.89 19.67 14.01
CA PRO A 209 3.14 20.05 12.63
C PRO A 209 3.03 18.82 11.74
N ILE A 210 2.26 18.96 10.66
CA ILE A 210 2.33 18.03 9.52
C ILE A 210 3.75 18.19 8.98
N TYR A 211 4.62 17.23 9.30
CA TYR A 211 6.00 17.27 8.86
C TYR A 211 6.05 17.29 7.34
N PRO A 212 6.79 18.23 6.72
CA PRO A 212 6.96 18.24 5.27
C PRO A 212 7.42 16.88 4.77
N HIS A 213 6.77 16.40 3.71
CA HIS A 213 7.10 15.14 3.06
C HIS A 213 7.02 15.30 1.53
N TYR A 214 7.34 14.23 0.82
CA TYR A 214 7.27 14.11 -0.62
C TYR A 214 5.86 14.31 -1.19
N ASP A 215 5.78 14.78 -2.43
CA ASP A 215 4.55 14.79 -3.22
C ASP A 215 4.53 13.56 -4.16
N VAL A 216 3.38 13.30 -4.77
CA VAL A 216 3.17 12.21 -5.72
C VAL A 216 2.37 12.68 -6.92
N ASP A 217 2.65 12.12 -8.09
CA ASP A 217 1.84 12.29 -9.28
C ASP A 217 0.96 11.05 -9.50
N THR A 218 -0.34 11.22 -9.21
CA THR A 218 -1.38 10.18 -9.32
C THR A 218 -2.25 10.38 -10.55
N THR A 219 -1.94 11.36 -11.42
CA THR A 219 -2.80 11.79 -12.54
C THR A 219 -3.17 10.63 -13.48
N GLU A 220 -2.20 9.77 -13.83
CA GLU A 220 -2.46 8.61 -14.68
C GLU A 220 -3.36 7.58 -13.99
N ALA A 221 -3.17 7.34 -12.69
CA ALA A 221 -4.00 6.41 -11.94
C ALA A 221 -5.44 6.92 -11.80
N GLU A 222 -5.62 8.22 -11.60
CA GLU A 222 -6.93 8.89 -11.52
C GLU A 222 -7.68 8.83 -12.85
N ALA A 223 -6.98 9.08 -13.97
CA ALA A 223 -7.58 8.98 -15.30
C ALA A 223 -8.13 7.58 -15.59
N ILE A 224 -7.43 6.53 -15.14
CA ILE A 224 -7.85 5.13 -15.31
C ILE A 224 -8.96 4.76 -14.33
N LEU A 225 -8.87 5.25 -13.09
CA LEU A 225 -9.88 5.05 -12.05
C LEU A 225 -11.24 5.61 -12.49
N GLY A 226 -11.24 6.76 -13.18
CA GLY A 226 -12.45 7.35 -13.78
C GLY A 226 -13.45 7.90 -12.77
N ARG A 227 -13.06 7.97 -11.50
CA ARG A 227 -13.81 8.57 -10.39
C ARG A 227 -12.83 9.09 -9.33
N PRO A 228 -13.25 9.98 -8.42
CA PRO A 228 -12.42 10.37 -7.28
C PRO A 228 -12.05 9.16 -6.41
N TRP A 229 -10.87 9.24 -5.79
CA TRP A 229 -10.47 8.34 -4.69
C TRP A 229 -11.49 8.41 -3.56
N ILE A 230 -11.67 7.29 -2.87
CA ILE A 230 -12.34 7.26 -1.57
C ILE A 230 -11.50 8.09 -0.60
N ASP A 231 -12.14 9.06 0.04
CA ASP A 231 -11.46 9.98 0.94
C ASP A 231 -10.93 9.26 2.20
N ALA A 232 -9.93 9.87 2.83
CA ALA A 232 -9.27 9.28 3.99
C ALA A 232 -10.21 9.04 5.18
N ASP A 233 -11.18 9.92 5.43
CA ASP A 233 -12.07 9.80 6.59
C ASP A 233 -12.99 8.59 6.39
N THR A 234 -13.59 8.44 5.20
CA THR A 234 -14.39 7.27 4.79
C THR A 234 -13.58 5.99 4.87
N CYS A 235 -12.40 5.96 4.26
CA CYS A 235 -11.53 4.78 4.22
C CYS A 235 -11.17 4.29 5.63
N ILE A 236 -10.76 5.20 6.52
CA ILE A 236 -10.32 4.87 7.87
C ILE A 236 -11.49 4.46 8.78
N ARG A 237 -12.63 5.15 8.68
CA ARG A 237 -13.87 4.78 9.39
C ARG A 237 -14.32 3.37 9.01
N ASP A 238 -14.39 3.08 7.71
CA ASP A 238 -14.86 1.78 7.22
C ASP A 238 -13.89 0.66 7.61
N THR A 239 -12.58 0.93 7.60
CA THR A 239 -11.55 0.02 8.13
C THR A 239 -11.83 -0.33 9.59
N ALA A 240 -11.95 0.68 10.45
CA ALA A 240 -12.14 0.47 11.89
C ALA A 240 -13.45 -0.26 12.20
N THR A 241 -14.53 0.10 11.49
CA THR A 241 -15.84 -0.56 11.62
C THR A 241 -15.70 -2.06 11.34
N ARG A 242 -15.10 -2.42 10.20
CA ARG A 242 -14.91 -3.82 9.83
C ARG A 242 -14.01 -4.59 10.80
N LEU A 243 -12.97 -3.95 11.33
CA LEU A 243 -12.08 -4.58 12.31
C LEU A 243 -12.78 -4.90 13.64
N TRP A 244 -13.67 -4.02 14.12
CA TRP A 244 -14.47 -4.31 15.31
C TRP A 244 -15.51 -5.40 15.06
N GLU A 245 -16.11 -5.46 13.87
CA GLU A 245 -16.99 -6.59 13.49
C GLU A 245 -16.23 -7.92 13.51
N ILE A 246 -15.02 -7.95 12.95
CA ILE A 246 -14.15 -9.15 12.98
C ILE A 246 -13.80 -9.51 14.42
N GLU A 247 -13.46 -8.54 15.27
CA GLU A 247 -13.22 -8.79 16.70
C GLU A 247 -14.45 -9.38 17.39
N ALA A 248 -15.65 -8.86 17.13
CA ALA A 248 -16.87 -9.37 17.73
C ALA A 248 -17.19 -10.80 17.25
N ALA A 249 -17.02 -11.07 15.95
CA ALA A 249 -17.24 -12.38 15.36
C ALA A 249 -16.27 -13.46 15.85
N THR A 250 -15.05 -13.08 16.25
CA THR A 250 -13.97 -14.01 16.66
C THR A 250 -13.87 -14.21 18.16
N LYS A 251 -14.67 -13.48 18.95
CA LYS A 251 -14.83 -13.69 20.41
C LYS A 251 -15.98 -14.63 20.76
N MET A 252 -16.86 -14.93 19.80
CA MET A 252 -17.92 -15.94 19.91
C MET A 252 -17.35 -17.33 19.61
#